data_AF-A0A484CW12-F1
#
_entry.id   AF-A0A484CW12-F1
#
_cell.length_a   1.000
_cell.length_b   1.000
_cell.length_c   1.000
_cell.angle_alpha   90.00
_cell.angle_beta   90.00
_cell.angle_gamma   90.00
#
_symmetry.space_group_name_H-M   'P 1'
#
loop_
_entity.id
_entity.type
_entity.pdbx_description
1 polymer ?
#
loop_
_entity_poly.entity_id
_entity_poly.type
_entity_poly.pdbx_seq_one_letter_code
_entity_poly.pdbx_strand_id
1 'polypeptide(L)'
;MAGFLDSFRWPEYECIDWGERRNAVASIVSGVLFFTGWWIMIDAAVMYRSQEQMNHAFHTCGVFSTIAFFMINAVSNSQVRGDTYEEGCLGRTGARLWLFIGFMMMFGSLIVSILILFGGYVVPKKEVAPGLAVFFQNAFIFFSTLIYKFGRTEDLWG
;
A
#
# COMPACT_ATOMS: atom_id res chain seq x y z
N MET A 1 -12.39 -0.23 -45.44
CA MET A 1 -12.46 1.16 -44.93
C MET A 1 -12.68 1.05 -43.43
N ALA A 2 -11.77 1.41 -42.51
CA ALA A 2 -10.64 2.33 -42.55
C ALA A 2 -9.33 1.62 -42.16
N GLY A 3 -8.39 1.53 -43.10
CA GLY A 3 -7.05 0.95 -42.93
C GLY A 3 -5.98 2.01 -43.19
N PHE A 4 -6.17 3.21 -42.65
CA PHE A 4 -5.23 4.33 -42.83
C PHE A 4 -4.38 4.60 -41.58
N LEU A 5 -4.75 4.03 -40.42
CA LEU A 5 -4.01 4.20 -39.16
C LEU A 5 -3.23 2.94 -38.72
N ASP A 6 -3.47 1.78 -39.34
CA ASP A 6 -2.69 0.55 -39.07
C ASP A 6 -1.27 0.59 -39.69
N SER A 7 -0.97 1.61 -40.49
CA SER A 7 0.34 1.81 -41.14
C SER A 7 1.32 2.65 -40.33
N PHE A 8 0.95 3.17 -39.16
CA PHE A 8 1.89 3.81 -38.23
C PHE A 8 2.37 2.82 -37.18
N ARG A 9 3.02 1.76 -37.66
CA ARG A 9 3.84 0.88 -36.82
C ARG A 9 5.10 1.68 -36.47
N TRP A 10 5.04 2.46 -35.39
CA TRP A 10 6.24 3.02 -34.77
C TRP A 10 7.23 1.87 -34.61
N PRO A 11 8.52 2.02 -34.95
CA PRO A 11 9.49 1.00 -34.59
C PRO A 11 9.42 0.87 -33.08
N GLU A 12 8.95 -0.28 -32.60
CA GLU A 12 9.11 -0.68 -31.22
C GLU A 12 10.61 -0.65 -30.98
N TYR A 13 11.10 0.43 -30.37
CA TYR A 13 12.45 0.46 -29.84
C TYR A 13 12.46 -0.54 -28.68
N GLU A 14 12.78 -1.79 -28.97
CA GLU A 14 13.14 -2.87 -28.02
C GLU A 14 14.36 -2.50 -27.12
N CYS A 15 14.83 -1.25 -27.16
CA CYS A 15 16.03 -0.78 -26.46
C CYS A 15 15.73 0.03 -25.19
N ILE A 16 14.47 0.21 -24.83
CA ILE A 16 14.12 0.86 -23.56
C ILE A 16 13.10 -0.03 -22.84
N ASP A 17 13.60 -0.80 -21.88
CA ASP A 17 12.77 -1.62 -21.01
C ASP A 17 11.98 -0.72 -20.05
N TRP A 18 10.94 -0.07 -20.58
CA TRP A 18 10.01 0.78 -19.84
C TRP A 18 9.32 -0.01 -18.73
N GLY A 19 9.15 -1.33 -18.91
CA GLY A 19 8.56 -2.24 -17.93
C GLY A 19 9.46 -2.43 -16.71
N GLU A 20 10.72 -2.82 -16.91
CA GLU A 20 11.70 -2.97 -15.82
C GLU A 20 11.97 -1.65 -15.11
N ARG A 21 12.15 -0.55 -15.85
CA ARG A 21 12.34 0.78 -15.26
C ARG A 21 11.14 1.20 -14.40
N ARG A 22 9.91 0.96 -14.87
CA ARG A 22 8.69 1.25 -14.11
C ARG A 22 8.61 0.41 -12.86
N ASN A 23 8.88 -0.89 -12.95
CA ASN A 23 8.85 -1.80 -11.80
C ASN A 23 9.89 -1.42 -10.74
N ALA A 24 11.11 -1.05 -11.17
CA ALA A 24 12.15 -0.58 -10.27
C ALA A 24 11.76 0.73 -9.57
N VAL A 25 11.29 1.73 -10.33
CA VAL A 25 10.86 3.02 -9.77
C VAL A 25 9.67 2.84 -8.82
N ALA A 26 8.66 2.07 -9.20
CA ALA A 26 7.50 1.80 -8.34
C ALA A 26 7.92 1.12 -7.03
N SER A 27 8.84 0.16 -7.10
CA SER A 27 9.35 -0.55 -5.91
C SER A 27 10.16 0.38 -5.00
N ILE A 28 11.01 1.26 -5.57
CA ILE A 28 11.78 2.26 -4.81
C ILE A 28 10.85 3.26 -4.14
N VAL A 29 9.90 3.85 -4.88
CA VAL A 29 8.96 4.85 -4.35
C VAL A 29 8.09 4.24 -3.25
N SER A 30 7.57 3.03 -3.45
CA SER A 30 6.85 2.30 -2.41
C SER A 30 7.72 2.08 -1.16
N GLY A 31 8.95 1.61 -1.34
CA GLY A 31 9.88 1.37 -0.22
C GLY A 31 10.18 2.64 0.58
N VAL A 32 10.42 3.76 -0.11
CA VAL A 32 10.64 5.07 0.54
C VAL A 32 9.41 5.49 1.33
N LEU A 33 8.21 5.39 0.77
CA LEU A 33 6.97 5.75 1.47
C LEU A 33 6.70 4.86 2.70
N PHE A 34 6.96 3.56 2.58
CA PHE A 34 6.81 2.64 3.72
C PHE A 34 7.80 2.99 4.83
N PHE A 35 9.06 3.25 4.46
CA PHE A 35 10.09 3.69 5.39
C PHE A 35 9.73 5.03 6.05
N THR A 36 9.27 6.02 5.30
CA THR A 36 8.88 7.32 5.87
C THR A 36 7.70 7.20 6.83
N GLY A 37 6.74 6.32 6.54
CA GLY A 37 5.62 6.05 7.44
C GLY A 37 6.09 5.54 8.81
N TRP A 38 6.97 4.53 8.83
CA TRP A 38 7.53 4.00 10.08
C TRP A 38 8.51 4.95 10.76
N TRP A 39 9.28 5.71 9.99
CA TRP A 39 10.18 6.74 10.52
C TRP A 39 9.43 7.78 11.34
N ILE A 40 8.32 8.32 10.80
CA ILE A 40 7.46 9.29 11.50
C ILE A 40 6.90 8.70 12.79
N MET A 41 6.53 7.41 12.79
CA MET A 41 6.01 6.76 13.99
C MET A 41 7.09 6.60 15.07
N ILE A 42 8.32 6.27 14.69
CA ILE A 42 9.45 6.14 15.62
C ILE A 42 9.80 7.51 16.20
N ASP A 43 9.85 8.55 15.38
CA ASP A 43 10.09 9.92 15.83
C ASP A 43 9.04 10.37 16.86
N ALA A 44 7.76 10.14 16.55
CA ALA A 44 6.66 10.42 17.49
C ALA A 44 6.75 9.60 18.77
N ALA A 45 7.16 8.33 18.71
CA ALA A 45 7.34 7.47 19.90
C ALA A 45 8.48 7.93 20.81
N VAL A 46 9.53 8.53 20.24
CA VAL A 46 10.66 9.08 21.00
C VAL A 46 10.28 10.42 21.64
N MET A 47 9.55 11.28 20.90
CA MET A 47 9.12 12.59 21.39
C MET A 47 8.04 12.47 22.48
N TYR A 48 7.05 11.58 22.28
CA TYR A 48 5.88 11.43 23.14
C TYR A 48 5.94 10.12 23.92
N ARG A 49 6.83 10.06 24.93
CA ARG A 49 7.06 8.87 25.75
C ARG A 49 5.97 8.62 26.81
N SER A 50 5.20 9.64 27.17
CA SER A 50 4.14 9.55 28.18
C SER A 50 2.87 8.87 27.64
N GLN A 51 2.31 7.92 28.39
CA GLN A 51 1.04 7.27 28.07
C GLN A 51 -0.15 8.23 27.95
N GLU A 52 -0.12 9.37 28.64
CA GLU A 52 -1.18 10.38 28.55
C GLU A 52 -1.16 11.14 27.23
N GLN A 53 0.02 11.23 26.60
CA GLN A 53 0.24 11.91 25.33
C GLN A 53 0.07 10.97 24.15
N MET A 54 0.54 9.72 24.26
CA MET A 54 0.36 8.70 23.23
C MET A 54 0.10 7.34 23.86
N ASN A 55 -1.15 6.87 23.74
CA ASN A 55 -1.53 5.55 24.22
C ASN A 55 -0.83 4.47 23.38
N HIS A 56 -0.26 3.46 24.02
CA HIS A 56 0.37 2.33 23.31
C HIS A 56 -0.56 1.63 22.32
N ALA A 57 -1.88 1.70 22.54
CA ALA A 57 -2.89 1.18 21.62
C ALA A 57 -2.81 1.83 20.22
N PHE A 58 -2.37 3.09 20.10
CA PHE A 58 -2.34 3.78 18.80
C PHE A 58 -1.29 3.21 17.85
N HIS A 59 -0.23 2.56 18.36
CA HIS A 59 0.74 1.85 17.53
C HIS A 59 0.13 0.66 16.78
N THR A 60 -0.92 0.04 17.33
CA THR A 60 -1.54 -1.15 16.72
C THR A 60 -2.12 -0.83 15.34
N CYS A 61 -2.61 0.40 15.13
CA CYS A 61 -3.16 0.85 13.87
C CYS A 61 -2.11 0.76 12.72
N GLY A 62 -0.89 1.26 12.96
CA GLY A 62 0.22 1.17 12.01
C GLY A 62 0.69 -0.27 11.75
N VAL A 63 0.60 -1.14 12.77
CA VAL A 63 0.90 -2.57 12.63
C VAL A 63 -0.11 -3.26 11.71
N PHE A 64 -1.41 -3.03 11.92
CA PHE A 64 -2.45 -3.58 11.03
C PHE A 64 -2.29 -3.07 9.59
N SER A 65 -1.92 -1.80 9.41
CA SER A 65 -1.59 -1.26 8.09
C SER A 65 -0.43 -1.99 7.42
N THR A 66 0.59 -2.36 8.18
CA THR A 66 1.75 -3.07 7.66
C THR A 66 1.46 -4.53 7.32
N ILE A 67 0.64 -5.20 8.14
CA ILE A 67 0.15 -6.55 7.82
C ILE A 67 -0.64 -6.50 6.51
N ALA A 68 -1.53 -5.54 6.35
CA ALA A 68 -2.30 -5.35 5.13
C ALA A 68 -1.42 -5.06 3.90
N PHE A 69 -0.37 -4.24 4.06
CA PHE A 69 0.63 -4.00 3.01
C PHE A 69 1.23 -5.32 2.50
N PHE A 70 1.70 -6.18 3.41
CA PHE A 70 2.25 -7.48 3.01
C PHE A 70 1.20 -8.41 2.41
N MET A 71 -0.01 -8.45 2.97
CA MET A 71 -1.09 -9.29 2.43
C MET A 71 -1.46 -8.93 0.99
N ILE A 72 -1.56 -7.63 0.68
CA ILE A 72 -1.94 -7.14 -0.65
C ILE A 72 -0.81 -7.35 -1.66
N ASN A 73 0.43 -7.07 -1.25
CA ASN A 73 1.59 -7.11 -2.12
C ASN A 73 2.21 -8.50 -2.29
N ALA A 74 1.90 -9.47 -1.42
CA ALA A 74 2.36 -10.86 -1.55
C ALA A 74 1.59 -11.65 -2.61
N VAL A 75 0.36 -11.26 -2.94
CA VAL A 75 -0.44 -11.93 -3.98
C VAL A 75 -0.11 -11.31 -5.34
N SER A 76 0.30 -12.14 -6.29
CA SER A 76 0.53 -11.71 -7.68
C SER A 76 -0.79 -11.33 -8.37
N ASN A 77 -0.77 -10.35 -9.27
CA ASN A 77 -1.90 -9.97 -10.11
C ASN A 77 -2.34 -11.12 -11.05
N SER A 78 -1.43 -12.00 -11.48
CA SER A 78 -1.75 -13.20 -12.29
C SER A 78 -2.66 -14.19 -11.56
N GLN A 79 -2.43 -14.41 -10.26
CA GLN A 79 -3.29 -15.24 -9.41
C GLN A 79 -4.71 -14.66 -9.24
N VAL A 80 -4.87 -13.35 -9.34
CA VAL A 80 -6.19 -12.67 -9.26
C VAL A 80 -6.96 -12.78 -10.56
N ARG A 81 -6.26 -12.61 -11.69
CA ARG A 81 -6.79 -12.75 -13.06
C ARG A 81 -7.26 -14.18 -13.31
N GLY A 82 -6.53 -15.17 -12.77
CA GLY A 82 -6.85 -16.58 -12.90
C GLY A 82 -6.21 -17.22 -14.13
N ASP A 83 -5.09 -16.67 -14.59
CA ASP A 83 -4.32 -17.18 -15.73
C ASP A 83 -3.40 -18.36 -15.31
N THR A 84 -3.31 -18.66 -14.02
CA THR A 84 -2.57 -19.80 -13.47
C THR A 84 -3.50 -21.01 -13.32
N TYR A 85 -3.25 -22.07 -14.09
CA TYR A 85 -3.92 -23.37 -14.03
C TYR A 85 -3.51 -24.19 -12.78
N GLU A 86 -3.57 -23.62 -11.57
CA GLU A 86 -3.31 -24.37 -10.33
C GLU A 86 -4.60 -24.63 -9.53
N GLU A 87 -5.03 -25.89 -9.57
CA GLU A 87 -6.07 -26.51 -8.75
C GLU A 87 -5.59 -26.70 -7.29
N GLY A 88 -5.30 -25.62 -6.57
CA GLY A 88 -5.08 -25.65 -5.12
C GLY A 88 -6.38 -25.66 -4.30
N CYS A 89 -6.34 -26.16 -3.05
CA CYS A 89 -7.50 -26.33 -2.15
C CYS A 89 -8.34 -25.05 -1.88
N LEU A 90 -7.76 -23.86 -2.08
CA LEU A 90 -8.44 -22.57 -1.97
C LEU A 90 -8.55 -21.82 -3.32
N GLY A 91 -7.87 -22.32 -4.37
CA GLY A 91 -7.93 -21.83 -5.75
C GLY A 91 -7.94 -20.32 -5.94
N ARG A 92 -8.61 -19.89 -7.02
CA ARG A 92 -8.83 -18.47 -7.39
C ARG A 92 -9.64 -17.70 -6.35
N THR A 93 -10.58 -18.36 -5.68
CA THR A 93 -11.49 -17.75 -4.70
C THR A 93 -10.74 -17.34 -3.44
N GLY A 94 -9.77 -18.15 -2.99
CA GLY A 94 -8.94 -17.88 -1.83
C GLY A 94 -8.01 -16.68 -2.03
N ALA A 95 -7.37 -16.56 -3.20
CA ALA A 95 -6.52 -15.39 -3.51
C ALA A 95 -7.33 -14.08 -3.51
N ARG A 96 -8.57 -14.11 -4.02
CA ARG A 96 -9.49 -12.96 -3.99
C ARG A 96 -9.95 -12.62 -2.57
N LEU A 97 -10.30 -13.63 -1.77
CA LEU A 97 -10.72 -13.43 -0.39
C LEU A 97 -9.56 -12.88 0.46
N TRP A 98 -8.34 -13.38 0.25
CA TRP A 98 -7.13 -12.89 0.91
C TRP A 98 -6.87 -11.41 0.57
N LEU A 99 -6.94 -11.04 -0.71
CA LEU A 99 -6.82 -9.64 -1.12
C LEU A 99 -7.93 -8.77 -0.56
N PHE A 100 -9.17 -9.26 -0.56
CA PHE A 100 -10.31 -8.55 -0.02
C PHE A 100 -10.12 -8.23 1.47
N ILE A 101 -9.71 -9.22 2.27
CA ILE A 101 -9.38 -9.02 3.70
C ILE A 101 -8.24 -8.02 3.86
N GLY A 102 -7.18 -8.12 3.02
CA GLY A 102 -6.08 -7.17 3.01
C GLY A 102 -6.56 -5.73 2.78
N PHE A 103 -7.40 -5.49 1.76
CA PHE A 103 -7.96 -4.16 1.49
C PHE A 103 -8.88 -3.68 2.60
N MET A 104 -9.73 -4.54 3.17
CA MET A 104 -10.57 -4.17 4.32
C MET A 104 -9.75 -3.74 5.52
N MET A 105 -8.68 -4.49 5.84
CA MET A 105 -7.76 -4.14 6.93
C MET A 105 -7.06 -2.81 6.66
N MET A 106 -6.65 -2.57 5.41
CA MET A 106 -5.99 -1.33 5.00
C MET A 106 -6.89 -0.09 5.07
N PHE A 107 -8.14 -0.19 4.60
CA PHE A 107 -9.10 0.90 4.73
C PHE A 107 -9.53 1.10 6.19
N GLY A 108 -9.69 0.00 6.93
CA GLY A 108 -10.04 0.03 8.35
C GLY A 108 -9.00 0.77 9.19
N SER A 109 -7.71 0.48 9.00
CA SER A 109 -6.63 1.19 9.70
C SER A 109 -6.57 2.67 9.31
N LEU A 110 -6.79 3.02 8.03
CA LEU A 110 -6.83 4.43 7.60
C LEU A 110 -7.98 5.18 8.27
N ILE A 111 -9.18 4.61 8.30
CA ILE A 111 -10.36 5.21 8.97
C ILE A 111 -10.10 5.36 10.47
N VAL A 112 -9.58 4.31 11.13
CA VAL A 112 -9.26 4.34 12.55
C VAL A 112 -8.21 5.41 12.85
N SER A 113 -7.19 5.59 12.00
CA SER A 113 -6.19 6.65 12.18
C SER A 113 -6.79 8.05 12.12
N ILE A 114 -7.76 8.29 11.24
CA ILE A 114 -8.51 9.55 11.16
C ILE A 114 -9.36 9.75 12.43
N LEU A 115 -10.03 8.70 12.89
CA LEU A 115 -10.82 8.74 14.12
C LEU A 115 -9.96 9.01 15.36
N ILE A 116 -8.75 8.45 15.44
CA ILE A 116 -7.78 8.73 16.51
C ILE A 116 -7.34 10.20 16.46
N LEU A 117 -7.02 10.72 15.27
CA LEU A 117 -6.63 12.12 15.10
C LEU A 117 -7.74 13.07 15.62
N PHE A 118 -8.97 12.92 15.13
CA PHE A 118 -10.05 13.83 15.51
C PHE A 118 -10.58 13.57 16.92
N GLY A 119 -10.91 12.32 17.24
CA GLY A 119 -11.52 11.94 18.51
C GLY A 119 -10.56 11.97 19.70
N GLY A 120 -9.30 11.58 19.49
CA GLY A 120 -8.28 11.52 20.54
C GLY A 120 -7.56 12.84 20.79
N TYR A 121 -7.38 13.67 19.76
CA TYR A 121 -6.50 14.84 19.85
C TYR A 121 -7.18 16.17 19.50
N VAL A 122 -7.95 16.26 18.40
CA VAL A 122 -8.57 17.53 17.97
C VAL A 122 -9.73 17.93 18.88
N VAL A 123 -10.67 17.02 19.15
CA VAL A 123 -11.85 17.31 19.99
C VAL A 123 -11.47 17.66 21.44
N PRO A 124 -10.55 16.91 22.10
CA PRO A 124 -10.12 17.23 23.46
C PRO A 124 -9.15 18.43 23.55
N LYS A 125 -8.81 19.07 22.42
CA LYS A 125 -7.83 20.17 22.33
C LYS A 125 -6.46 19.84 22.93
N LYS A 126 -6.02 18.60 22.76
CA LYS A 126 -4.66 18.14 23.13
C LYS A 126 -3.67 18.50 22.03
N GLU A 127 -2.38 18.30 22.30
CA GLU A 127 -1.35 18.42 21.27
C GLU A 127 -1.66 17.47 20.10
N VAL A 128 -1.80 18.03 18.89
CA VAL A 128 -2.29 17.29 17.70
C VAL A 128 -1.16 16.52 16.99
N ALA A 129 0.09 16.88 17.25
CA ALA A 129 1.28 16.27 16.64
C ALA A 129 1.32 14.72 16.69
N PRO A 130 1.08 14.05 17.84
CA PRO A 130 1.04 12.58 17.89
C PRO A 130 -0.10 11.98 17.06
N GLY A 131 -1.30 12.58 17.07
CA GLY A 131 -2.41 12.13 16.24
C GLY A 131 -2.10 12.25 14.75
N LEU A 132 -1.41 13.34 14.37
CA LEU A 132 -1.01 13.58 12.99
C LEU A 132 0.07 12.58 12.53
N ALA A 133 0.99 12.21 13.41
CA ALA A 133 1.99 11.17 13.14
C ALA A 133 1.34 9.81 12.84
N VAL A 134 0.35 9.39 13.65
CA VAL A 134 -0.39 8.14 13.44
C VAL A 134 -1.16 8.19 12.11
N PHE A 135 -1.81 9.30 11.79
CA PHE A 135 -2.49 9.47 10.51
C PHE A 135 -1.52 9.39 9.32
N PHE A 136 -0.42 10.14 9.35
CA PHE A 136 0.57 10.12 8.27
C PHE A 136 1.24 8.76 8.10
N GLN A 137 1.53 8.04 9.19
CA GLN A 137 2.02 6.67 9.10
C GLN A 137 1.08 5.79 8.26
N ASN A 138 -0.21 5.80 8.59
CA ASN A 138 -1.21 4.97 7.90
C ASN A 138 -1.43 5.43 6.45
N ALA A 139 -1.42 6.74 6.20
CA ALA A 139 -1.52 7.30 4.85
C ALA A 139 -0.33 6.91 3.97
N PHE A 140 0.90 7.03 4.48
CA PHE A 140 2.10 6.65 3.72
C PHE A 140 2.18 5.16 3.44
N ILE A 141 1.81 4.30 4.41
CA ILE A 141 1.73 2.85 4.18
C ILE A 141 0.63 2.54 3.16
N PHE A 142 -0.52 3.21 3.22
CA PHE A 142 -1.60 3.06 2.23
C PHE A 142 -1.12 3.39 0.80
N PHE A 143 -0.49 4.55 0.61
CA PHE A 143 0.05 4.93 -0.70
C PHE A 143 1.17 4.00 -1.15
N SER A 144 2.02 3.56 -0.23
CA SER A 144 3.06 2.56 -0.51
C SER A 144 2.45 1.26 -1.03
N THR A 145 1.36 0.77 -0.41
CA THR A 145 0.64 -0.43 -0.86
C THR A 145 0.10 -0.25 -2.27
N LEU A 146 -0.57 0.88 -2.56
CA LEU A 146 -1.15 1.13 -3.88
C LEU A 146 -0.09 1.25 -4.97
N ILE A 147 1.01 1.97 -4.69
CA ILE A 147 2.10 2.15 -5.64
C ILE A 147 2.83 0.84 -5.91
N TYR A 148 3.05 0.01 -4.89
CA TYR A 148 3.66 -1.29 -5.10
C TYR A 148 2.75 -2.22 -5.92
N LYS A 149 1.47 -2.28 -5.56
CA LYS A 149 0.50 -3.20 -6.16
C LYS A 149 0.15 -2.84 -7.60
N PHE A 150 -0.08 -1.56 -7.88
CA PHE A 150 -0.54 -1.07 -9.19
C PHE A 150 0.56 -0.43 -10.03
N GLY A 151 1.65 0.03 -9.42
CA GLY A 151 2.78 0.60 -10.15
C GLY A 151 3.65 -0.45 -10.83
N ARG A 152 3.61 -1.70 -10.35
CA ARG A 152 4.30 -2.83 -10.98
C ARG A 152 3.42 -3.50 -12.02
N THR A 153 4.00 -3.78 -13.18
CA THR A 153 3.41 -4.66 -14.18
C THR A 153 4.10 -6.02 -14.11
N GLU A 154 3.30 -7.05 -13.89
CA GLU A 154 3.76 -8.44 -13.79
C GLU A 154 3.77 -9.15 -15.16
N ASP A 155 3.22 -8.51 -16.19
CA ASP A 155 3.12 -9.05 -17.56
C ASP A 155 4.40 -8.78 -18.38
N LEU A 156 5.59 -9.16 -17.88
CA LEU A 156 6.86 -9.04 -18.63
C LEU A 156 7.26 -10.30 -19.39
N TRP A 157 6.51 -11.40 -19.24
CA TRP A 157 6.75 -12.67 -19.94
C TRP A 157 5.42 -13.32 -20.36
N GLY A 158 4.70 -12.66 -21.26
CA GLY A 158 3.57 -13.21 -22.01
C GLY A 158 3.79 -13.01 -23.50
#